data_AF-A0A8S3B7C7-F1
#
_entry.id   AF-A0A8S3B7C7-F1
#
_cell.length_a   1.000
_cell.length_b   1.000
_cell.length_c   1.000
_cell.angle_alpha   90.00
_cell.angle_beta   90.00
_cell.angle_gamma   90.00
#
_symmetry.space_group_name_H-M   'P 1'
#
loop_
_entity.id
_entity.type
_entity.pdbx_description
1 polymer ?
#
loop_
_entity_poly.entity_id
_entity_poly.type
_entity_poly.pdbx_seq_one_letter_code
_entity_poly.pdbx_strand_id
1 'polypeptide(L)'
;MYFRHEGRSWYTSHRGRLWIHSAAKEPEQETILSMEQFYKSRNDSDHKIDFPTEYPTSALLGCVELVDCLDRNSYLEQFPDGESDCDFVFICENPQELFFKLPMRGQNKIYKMEKHAHQAAKKILLRRLQ
;
A
#
# COMPACT_ATOMS: atom_id res chain seq x y z
N MET A 1 3.09 -7.21 -2.96
CA MET A 1 2.86 -5.83 -2.46
C MET A 1 4.16 -5.31 -1.84
N TYR A 2 4.85 -4.38 -2.50
CA TYR A 2 6.19 -3.88 -2.11
C TYR A 2 6.16 -2.55 -1.35
N PHE A 3 4.97 -2.01 -1.18
CA PHE A 3 4.71 -0.72 -0.60
C PHE A 3 4.99 -0.71 0.90
N ARG A 4 6.04 0.00 1.31
CA ARG A 4 6.40 0.18 2.72
C ARG A 4 6.20 1.62 3.18
N HIS A 5 6.46 2.62 2.33
CA HIS A 5 6.37 4.02 2.72
C HIS A 5 5.32 4.76 1.87
N GLU A 6 4.18 5.13 2.47
CA GLU A 6 3.12 5.87 1.76
C GLU A 6 3.26 7.37 1.94
N GLY A 7 3.38 8.13 0.85
CA GLY A 7 3.36 9.59 0.91
C GLY A 7 1.95 10.17 1.04
N ARG A 8 1.75 11.11 1.97
CA ARG A 8 0.50 11.85 2.16
C ARG A 8 0.75 13.33 2.49
N SER A 9 -0.18 14.18 2.09
CA SER A 9 -0.26 15.59 2.50
C SER A 9 -0.87 15.80 3.89
N TRP A 10 -1.12 14.72 4.64
CA TRP A 10 -1.82 14.80 5.92
C TRP A 10 -1.35 13.71 6.90
N TYR A 11 -1.30 14.06 8.18
CA TYR A 11 -0.90 13.20 9.28
C TYR A 11 -2.01 12.24 9.73
N THR A 12 -1.63 11.05 10.22
CA THR A 12 -2.53 10.16 10.96
C THR A 12 -1.93 9.63 12.26
N SER A 13 -2.75 9.60 13.31
CA SER A 13 -2.43 8.92 14.57
C SER A 13 -2.83 7.44 14.57
N HIS A 14 -3.48 6.94 13.50
CA HIS A 14 -3.84 5.52 13.40
C HIS A 14 -2.60 4.66 13.48
N ARG A 15 -2.67 3.53 14.21
CA ARG A 15 -1.61 2.53 14.30
C ARG A 15 -2.23 1.13 14.24
N GLY A 16 -1.49 0.19 13.66
CA GLY A 16 -1.93 -1.17 13.43
C GLY A 16 -2.51 -1.37 12.03
N ARG A 17 -3.39 -2.36 11.88
CA ARG A 17 -3.86 -2.83 10.56
C ARG A 17 -4.54 -1.72 9.75
N LEU A 18 -4.11 -1.57 8.50
CA LEU A 18 -4.70 -0.71 7.49
C LEU A 18 -5.00 -1.52 6.22
N TRP A 19 -6.25 -1.49 5.78
CA TRP A 19 -6.69 -2.16 4.56
C TRP A 19 -6.42 -1.28 3.34
N ILE A 20 -5.83 -1.85 2.30
CA ILE A 20 -5.38 -1.12 1.11
C ILE A 20 -6.33 -1.39 -0.04
N HIS A 21 -6.80 -0.30 -0.64
CA HIS A 21 -7.77 -0.26 -1.72
C HIS A 21 -7.17 0.46 -2.92
N SER A 22 -7.37 -0.07 -4.13
CA SER A 22 -7.01 0.62 -5.36
C SER A 22 -8.08 1.63 -5.74
N ALA A 23 -7.66 2.85 -6.05
CA ALA A 23 -8.56 3.90 -6.48
C ALA A 23 -9.29 3.54 -7.79
N ALA A 24 -10.32 4.32 -8.13
CA ALA A 24 -11.11 4.10 -9.34
C ALA A 24 -10.38 4.51 -10.62
N LYS A 25 -9.39 5.40 -10.55
CA LYS A 25 -8.60 5.83 -11.71
C LYS A 25 -7.70 4.68 -12.16
N GLU A 26 -7.80 4.31 -13.42
CA GLU A 26 -6.88 3.36 -14.05
C GLU A 26 -5.47 3.97 -14.14
N PRO A 27 -4.43 3.24 -13.72
CA PRO A 27 -3.06 3.72 -13.86
C PRO A 27 -2.67 3.77 -15.33
N GLU A 28 -2.06 4.88 -15.73
CA GLU A 28 -1.55 5.05 -17.09
C GLU A 28 -0.34 4.12 -17.32
N GLN A 29 -0.24 3.53 -18.50
CA GLN A 29 0.82 2.55 -18.81
C GLN A 29 2.23 3.14 -18.61
N GLU A 30 2.44 4.41 -18.96
CA GLU A 30 3.70 5.11 -18.72
C GLU A 30 4.02 5.22 -17.22
N THR A 31 3.01 5.49 -16.39
CA THR A 31 3.17 5.53 -14.93
C THR A 31 3.54 4.16 -14.38
N ILE A 32 2.90 3.08 -14.86
CA ILE A 32 3.24 1.71 -14.46
C ILE A 32 4.71 1.43 -14.79
N LEU A 33 5.12 1.65 -16.04
CA LEU A 33 6.49 1.37 -16.49
C LEU A 33 7.53 2.18 -15.70
N SER A 34 7.26 3.46 -15.46
CA SER A 34 8.13 4.34 -14.67
C SER A 34 8.26 3.83 -13.23
N MET A 35 7.16 3.46 -12.58
CA MET A 35 7.17 2.90 -11.23
C MET A 35 7.89 1.55 -11.18
N GLU A 36 7.68 0.65 -12.13
CA GLU A 36 8.41 -0.62 -12.16
C GLU A 36 9.91 -0.42 -12.32
N GLN A 37 10.34 0.50 -13.21
CA GLN A 37 11.75 0.81 -13.39
C GLN A 37 12.37 1.41 -12.13
N PHE A 38 11.65 2.32 -11.46
CA PHE A 38 12.06 2.91 -10.19
C PHE A 38 12.27 1.85 -9.10
N TYR A 39 11.31 0.92 -8.91
CA TYR A 39 11.47 -0.14 -7.91
C TYR A 39 12.53 -1.18 -8.32
N LYS A 40 12.70 -1.47 -9.61
CA LYS A 40 13.78 -2.32 -10.12
C LYS A 40 15.16 -1.73 -9.82
N SER A 41 15.35 -0.41 -9.99
CA SER A 41 16.66 0.23 -9.80
C SER A 41 17.06 0.39 -8.33
N ARG A 42 16.08 0.49 -7.42
CA ARG A 42 16.32 0.60 -5.97
C ARG A 42 16.51 -0.74 -5.27
N ASN A 43 16.26 -1.85 -5.97
CA ASN A 43 16.40 -3.16 -5.39
C ASN A 43 17.85 -3.64 -5.55
N ASP A 44 18.68 -3.35 -4.55
CA ASP A 44 20.07 -3.83 -4.45
C ASP A 44 20.18 -5.34 -4.19
N SER A 45 19.06 -6.02 -3.95
CA SER A 45 19.03 -7.45 -3.70
C SER A 45 18.98 -8.24 -5.01
N ASP A 46 19.71 -9.36 -5.06
CA ASP A 46 19.74 -10.34 -6.16
C ASP A 46 18.37 -11.04 -6.41
N HIS A 47 17.31 -10.55 -5.75
CA HIS A 47 15.97 -11.09 -5.82
C HIS A 47 15.18 -10.33 -6.87
N LYS A 48 14.74 -11.05 -7.90
CA LYS A 48 13.86 -10.50 -8.93
C LYS A 48 12.55 -10.02 -8.31
N ILE A 49 12.21 -8.75 -8.52
CA ILE A 49 10.87 -8.24 -8.20
C ILE A 49 9.89 -8.80 -9.23
N ASP A 50 8.91 -9.57 -8.76
CA ASP A 50 7.77 -9.99 -9.56
C ASP A 50 6.70 -8.91 -9.49
N PHE A 51 6.54 -8.17 -10.58
CA PHE A 51 5.50 -7.15 -10.73
C PHE A 51 4.14 -7.79 -11.05
N PRO A 52 3.03 -7.18 -10.61
CA PRO A 52 1.69 -7.65 -10.98
C PRO A 52 1.49 -7.63 -12.50
N THR A 53 0.81 -8.65 -13.02
CA THR A 53 0.37 -8.66 -14.43
C THR A 53 -0.85 -7.76 -14.66
N GLU A 54 -1.57 -7.43 -13.58
CA GLU A 54 -2.80 -6.64 -13.62
C GLU A 54 -2.86 -5.65 -12.44
N TYR A 55 -3.43 -4.46 -12.70
CA TYR A 55 -3.61 -3.39 -11.72
C TYR A 55 -5.11 -3.08 -11.55
N PRO A 56 -5.83 -3.90 -10.76
CA PRO A 56 -7.28 -3.76 -10.62
C PRO A 56 -7.63 -2.43 -9.96
N THR A 57 -8.70 -1.78 -10.42
CA THR A 57 -9.23 -0.53 -9.86
C THR A 57 -10.46 -0.80 -8.99
N SER A 58 -10.77 0.13 -8.08
CA SER A 58 -11.93 0.02 -7.17
C SER A 58 -11.99 -1.32 -6.42
N ALA A 59 -10.85 -1.84 -5.99
CA ALA A 59 -10.76 -3.15 -5.37
C ALA A 59 -9.90 -3.14 -4.11
N LEU A 60 -10.32 -3.90 -3.11
CA LEU A 60 -9.50 -4.18 -1.94
C LEU A 60 -8.40 -5.17 -2.31
N LEU A 61 -7.15 -4.76 -2.09
CA LEU A 61 -5.97 -5.50 -2.53
C LEU A 61 -5.38 -6.37 -1.43
N GLY A 62 -5.45 -5.91 -0.19
CA GLY A 62 -4.63 -6.41 0.90
C GLY A 62 -4.75 -5.56 2.14
N CYS A 63 -3.86 -5.81 3.09
CA CYS A 63 -3.62 -4.93 4.22
C CYS A 63 -2.14 -4.85 4.55
N VAL A 64 -1.78 -3.80 5.27
CA VAL A 64 -0.48 -3.58 5.89
C VAL A 64 -0.70 -3.29 7.38
N GLU A 65 0.38 -3.19 8.13
CA GLU A 65 0.40 -2.67 9.49
C GLU A 65 1.05 -1.29 9.48
N LEU A 66 0.29 -0.24 9.79
CA LEU A 66 0.83 1.11 9.91
C LEU A 66 1.49 1.24 11.29
N VAL A 67 2.82 1.24 11.31
CA VAL A 67 3.63 1.28 12.54
C VAL A 67 4.01 2.70 12.93
N ASP A 68 4.18 3.59 11.95
CA ASP A 68 4.43 5.00 12.23
C ASP A 68 3.92 5.95 11.13
N CYS A 69 3.87 7.24 11.46
CA CYS A 69 3.61 8.32 10.52
C CYS A 69 4.57 9.47 10.85
N LEU A 70 5.59 9.62 10.02
CA LEU A 70 6.66 10.60 10.18
C LEU A 70 6.36 11.83 9.32
N ASP A 71 6.73 13.02 9.80
CA ASP A 71 6.87 14.17 8.92
C ASP A 71 8.12 14.02 8.04
N ARG A 72 8.22 14.84 6.98
CA ARG A 72 9.31 14.78 6.01
C ARG A 72 10.71 14.82 6.64
N ASN A 73 10.95 15.68 7.63
CA ASN A 73 12.29 15.82 8.21
C ASN A 73 12.65 14.56 9.00
N SER A 74 11.75 14.13 9.89
CA SER A 74 11.90 12.89 10.67
C SER A 74 12.05 11.65 9.78
N TYR A 75 11.35 11.63 8.64
CA TYR A 75 11.45 10.57 7.64
C TYR A 75 12.82 10.53 6.97
N LEU A 76 13.35 11.67 6.52
CA LEU A 76 14.66 11.74 5.87
C LEU A 76 15.83 11.48 6.83
N GLU A 77 15.66 11.79 8.12
CA GLU A 77 16.65 11.43 9.14
C GLU A 77 16.78 9.91 9.30
N GLN A 78 15.66 9.18 9.25
CA GLN A 78 15.63 7.72 9.40
C GLN A 78 15.85 6.97 8.09
N PHE A 79 15.39 7.56 6.99
CA PHE A 79 15.47 7.01 5.64
C PHE A 79 16.05 8.07 4.69
N PRO A 80 17.38 8.33 4.75
CA PRO A 80 18.03 9.34 3.90
C PRO A 80 17.78 9.10 2.41
N ASP A 81 17.77 7.83 2.01
CA ASP A 81 17.41 7.37 0.67
C ASP A 81 15.94 6.91 0.63
N GLY A 82 15.04 7.67 1.24
CA GLY A 82 13.60 7.38 1.25
C GLY A 82 12.95 7.53 -0.13
N GLU A 83 11.80 6.88 -0.35
CA GLU A 83 11.08 6.94 -1.64
C GLU A 83 10.04 8.05 -1.75
N SER A 84 9.62 8.65 -0.64
CA SER A 84 8.55 9.65 -0.61
C SER A 84 9.09 11.06 -0.44
N ASP A 85 8.47 11.99 -1.15
CA ASP A 85 8.67 13.44 -1.07
C ASP A 85 7.47 14.17 -0.46
N CYS A 86 6.51 13.45 0.12
CA CYS A 86 5.32 14.05 0.73
C CYS A 86 5.59 14.63 2.12
N ASP A 87 4.67 15.47 2.60
CA ASP A 87 4.76 16.13 3.92
C ASP A 87 4.77 15.12 5.08
N PHE A 88 3.99 14.05 4.94
CA PHE A 88 3.91 12.95 5.89
C PHE A 88 4.10 11.62 5.17
N VAL A 89 4.80 10.70 5.81
CA VAL A 89 5.08 9.38 5.28
C VAL A 89 4.57 8.32 6.26
N PHE A 90 3.68 7.44 5.80
CA PHE A 90 3.19 6.33 6.61
C PHE A 90 4.17 5.16 6.49
N ILE A 91 4.74 4.76 7.61
CA ILE A 91 5.63 3.60 7.70
C ILE A 91 4.77 2.37 7.90
N CYS A 92 4.80 1.48 6.91
CA CYS A 92 3.97 0.29 6.84
C CYS A 92 4.83 -0.97 6.82
N GLU A 93 4.41 -1.95 7.61
CA GLU A 93 5.03 -3.27 7.71
C GLU A 93 4.04 -4.39 7.38
N ASN A 94 4.54 -5.62 7.33
CA ASN A 94 3.74 -6.84 7.19
C ASN A 94 2.72 -6.81 6.03
N PRO A 95 3.13 -6.49 4.79
CA PRO A 95 2.21 -6.42 3.66
C PRO A 95 1.58 -7.78 3.36
N GLN A 96 0.26 -7.82 3.37
CA GLN A 96 -0.56 -9.01 3.19
C GLN A 96 -1.55 -8.81 2.05
N GLU A 97 -1.19 -9.31 0.88
CA GLU A 97 -2.07 -9.37 -0.27
C GLU A 97 -3.21 -10.39 -0.08
N LEU A 98 -4.43 -10.01 -0.50
CA LEU A 98 -5.59 -10.90 -0.53
C LEU A 98 -5.48 -11.91 -1.68
N PHE A 99 -5.94 -13.14 -1.43
CA PHE A 99 -5.94 -14.23 -2.40
C PHE A 99 -6.78 -13.92 -3.65
N PHE A 100 -7.92 -13.25 -3.48
CA PHE A 100 -8.65 -12.61 -4.57
C PHE A 100 -9.09 -11.21 -4.14
N LYS A 101 -9.19 -10.31 -5.13
CA LYS A 101 -9.51 -8.90 -4.90
C LYS A 101 -11.00 -8.74 -4.64
N LEU A 102 -11.36 -7.94 -3.64
CA LEU A 102 -12.76 -7.70 -3.29
C LEU A 102 -13.20 -6.36 -3.91
N PRO A 103 -14.13 -6.33 -4.87
CA PRO A 103 -14.65 -5.08 -5.41
C PRO A 103 -15.32 -4.27 -4.30
N MET A 104 -14.89 -3.01 -4.12
CA MET A 104 -15.51 -2.12 -3.15
C MET A 104 -15.27 -0.65 -3.50
N ARG A 105 -16.15 0.24 -3.03
CA ARG A 105 -15.96 1.68 -3.22
C ARG A 105 -14.93 2.22 -2.23
N GLY A 106 -14.00 3.00 -2.75
CA GLY A 106 -13.05 3.78 -1.95
C GLY A 106 -13.67 5.07 -1.42
N GLN A 107 -13.04 5.66 -0.40
CA GLN A 107 -13.32 7.03 0.04
C GLN A 107 -12.00 7.76 0.28
N ASN A 108 -12.09 9.09 0.42
CA ASN A 108 -10.92 9.93 0.68
C ASN A 108 -10.33 9.67 2.06
N LYS A 109 -8.99 9.73 2.15
CA LYS A 109 -8.21 9.51 3.37
C LYS A 109 -8.46 8.12 3.97
N ILE A 110 -8.12 7.93 5.25
CA ILE A 110 -8.49 6.71 5.97
C ILE A 110 -9.97 6.81 6.33
N TYR A 111 -10.73 5.78 5.96
CA TYR A 111 -12.15 5.67 6.23
C TYR A 111 -12.48 4.30 6.82
N LYS A 112 -13.61 4.24 7.54
CA LYS A 112 -14.08 2.99 8.12
C LYS A 112 -14.73 2.12 7.04
N MET A 113 -14.21 0.91 6.88
CA MET A 113 -14.82 -0.09 5.99
C MET A 113 -16.19 -0.55 6.50
N GLU A 114 -17.06 -0.89 5.57
CA GLU A 114 -18.34 -1.52 5.89
C GLU A 114 -18.13 -2.89 6.54
N LYS A 115 -18.98 -3.22 7.53
CA LYS A 115 -18.81 -4.41 8.36
C LYS A 115 -18.76 -5.70 7.55
N HIS A 116 -19.60 -5.83 6.53
CA HIS A 116 -19.65 -7.03 5.69
C HIS A 116 -18.38 -7.16 4.82
N ALA A 117 -17.90 -6.07 4.22
CA ALA A 117 -16.68 -6.04 3.42
C ALA A 117 -15.47 -6.38 4.29
N HIS A 118 -15.38 -5.82 5.50
CA HIS A 118 -14.31 -6.14 6.44
C HIS A 118 -14.33 -7.61 6.87
N GLN A 119 -15.50 -8.19 7.14
CA GLN A 119 -15.63 -9.62 7.47
C GLN A 119 -15.22 -10.52 6.30
N ALA A 120 -15.60 -10.16 5.07
CA ALA A 120 -15.17 -10.88 3.88
C ALA A 120 -13.65 -10.82 3.73
N ALA A 121 -13.05 -9.63 3.83
CA ALA A 121 -11.60 -9.43 3.72
C ALA A 121 -10.82 -10.26 4.75
N LYS A 122 -11.27 -10.31 6.01
CA LYS A 122 -10.66 -11.18 7.04
C LYS A 122 -10.72 -12.66 6.67
N LYS A 123 -11.85 -13.15 6.16
CA LYS A 123 -11.99 -14.55 5.73
C LYS A 123 -11.08 -14.89 4.55
N ILE A 124 -10.99 -14.00 3.56
CA ILE A 124 -10.12 -14.17 2.39
C ILE A 124 -8.66 -14.25 2.83
N LEU A 125 -8.25 -13.34 3.72
CA LEU A 125 -6.89 -13.31 4.23
C LEU A 125 -6.53 -14.59 5.01
N LEU A 126 -7.43 -15.10 5.84
CA LEU A 126 -7.19 -16.34 6.59
C LEU A 126 -7.02 -17.56 5.67
N ARG A 127 -7.76 -17.63 4.56
CA ARG A 127 -7.63 -18.71 3.57
C ARG A 127 -6.29 -18.73 2.85
N ARG A 128 -5.54 -17.62 2.84
CA ARG A 128 -4.17 -17.58 2.29
C ARG A 128 -3.16 -18.30 3.20
N LEU A 129 -3.43 -18.36 4.50
CA LEU A 129 -2.53 -18.95 5.51
C LEU A 129 -2.77 -20.46 5.70
N GLN A 130 -3.66 -21.07 4.92
CA GLN A 130 -4.00 -22.50 4.93
C GLN A 130 -3.52 -23.15 3.64
#